data_AF-A0A945UAN3-F1
#
_entry.id   AF-A0A945UAN3-F1
#
_cell.length_a   1.000
_cell.length_b   1.000
_cell.length_c   1.000
_cell.angle_alpha   90.00
_cell.angle_beta   90.00
_cell.angle_gamma   90.00
#
_symmetry.space_group_name_H-M   'P 1'
#
loop_
_entity.id
_entity.type
_entity.pdbx_description
1 polymer ?
#
loop_
_entity_poly.entity_id
_entity_poly.type
_entity_poly.pdbx_seq_one_letter_code
_entity_poly.pdbx_strand_id
1 'polypeptide(L)'
;MPLNSQADLTILDFSCQEFENEFVDLLRSDNLDREVAENPQRVVNFQSELKTFLSDAYKNEEGCSQAHRVLQRILYRINRLKLFWYDSLENYSNEDSSFLFSLRSEIEKAWQGWEEGNCIYRKAGNLQAALHDCVKQDLDPDPSPDGLFIRNKISKAGYQHLLAITSLDGLVEASQLSRMLGGVGNEVQTMLTRILWEEYGSGKFSRKHSTHFSAMLEDCGMDSKPEAYFDLVPWEVLAVINHSFYLSEQKKNFLRYIG
;
A
#
# COMPACT_ATOMS: atom_id res chain seq x y z
N MET A 1 14.28 -21.46 12.23
CA MET A 1 14.49 -22.76 11.55
C MET A 1 14.54 -22.48 10.06
N PRO A 2 15.52 -22.98 9.30
CA PRO A 2 15.52 -22.73 7.86
C PRO A 2 14.49 -23.65 7.20
N LEU A 3 13.43 -23.06 6.62
CA LEU A 3 12.53 -23.73 5.68
C LEU A 3 13.36 -24.21 4.49
N ASN A 4 13.47 -25.52 4.25
CA ASN A 4 14.35 -26.04 3.22
C ASN A 4 13.78 -27.31 2.55
N SER A 5 12.56 -27.22 2.03
CA SER A 5 12.13 -28.08 0.93
C SER A 5 11.23 -27.31 -0.04
N GLN A 6 11.37 -27.58 -1.34
CA GLN A 6 10.53 -26.99 -2.39
C GLN A 6 9.04 -27.35 -2.21
N ALA A 7 8.77 -28.47 -1.53
CA ALA A 7 7.42 -28.86 -1.13
C ALA A 7 6.84 -27.91 -0.07
N ASP A 8 7.63 -27.50 0.94
CA ASP A 8 7.19 -26.57 1.99
C ASP A 8 6.88 -25.18 1.43
N LEU A 9 7.67 -24.70 0.44
CA LEU A 9 7.38 -23.46 -0.28
C LEU A 9 6.07 -23.55 -1.09
N THR A 10 5.85 -24.67 -1.76
CA THR A 10 4.63 -24.89 -2.56
C THR A 10 3.38 -24.99 -1.69
N ILE A 11 3.49 -25.62 -0.51
CA ILE A 11 2.40 -25.72 0.47
C ILE A 11 2.09 -24.35 1.07
N LEU A 12 3.10 -23.56 1.39
CA LEU A 12 2.93 -22.20 1.91
C LEU A 12 2.26 -21.29 0.87
N ASP A 13 2.70 -21.34 -0.39
CA ASP A 13 2.09 -20.58 -1.49
C ASP A 13 0.62 -20.95 -1.69
N PHE A 14 0.28 -22.24 -1.57
CA PHE A 14 -1.10 -22.72 -1.65
C PHE A 14 -1.96 -22.18 -0.49
N SER A 15 -1.48 -22.30 0.75
CA SER A 15 -2.17 -21.76 1.93
C SER A 15 -2.37 -20.24 1.86
N CYS A 16 -1.37 -19.50 1.37
CA CYS A 16 -1.48 -18.06 1.15
C CYS A 16 -2.59 -17.73 0.14
N GLN A 17 -2.64 -18.47 -0.97
CA GLN A 17 -3.65 -18.25 -2.01
C GLN A 17 -5.06 -18.61 -1.52
N GLU A 18 -5.22 -19.70 -0.77
CA GLU A 18 -6.51 -20.09 -0.18
C GLU A 18 -7.04 -19.00 0.77
N PHE A 19 -6.19 -18.51 1.66
CA PHE A 19 -6.56 -17.46 2.62
C PHE A 19 -6.93 -16.15 1.93
N GLU A 20 -6.19 -15.75 0.90
CA GLU A 20 -6.56 -14.58 0.09
C GLU A 20 -7.88 -14.76 -0.65
N ASN A 21 -8.14 -15.94 -1.21
CA ASN A 21 -9.39 -16.25 -1.88
C ASN A 21 -10.56 -16.20 -0.91
N GLU A 22 -10.41 -16.77 0.29
CA GLU A 22 -11.42 -16.68 1.35
C GLU A 22 -11.73 -15.22 1.70
N PHE A 23 -10.70 -14.36 1.83
CA PHE A 23 -10.91 -12.93 2.03
C PHE A 23 -11.65 -12.26 0.87
N VAL A 24 -11.30 -12.57 -0.39
CA VAL A 24 -11.98 -12.02 -1.57
C VAL A 24 -13.44 -12.46 -1.62
N ASP A 25 -13.73 -13.70 -1.24
CA ASP A 25 -15.10 -14.23 -1.17
C ASP A 25 -15.91 -13.58 -0.04
N LEU A 26 -15.28 -13.27 1.10
CA LEU A 26 -15.90 -12.45 2.15
C LEU A 26 -16.16 -11.03 1.64
N LEU A 27 -15.19 -10.39 1.00
CA LEU A 27 -15.32 -9.02 0.48
C LEU A 27 -16.44 -8.88 -0.56
N ARG A 28 -16.71 -9.94 -1.33
CA ARG A 28 -17.78 -9.99 -2.34
C ARG A 28 -19.15 -10.39 -1.81
N SER A 29 -19.27 -10.73 -0.53
CA SER A 29 -20.56 -11.09 0.05
C SER A 29 -21.55 -9.93 0.04
N ASP A 30 -22.82 -10.24 -0.22
CA ASP A 30 -23.90 -9.29 -0.11
C ASP A 30 -24.12 -8.95 1.37
N ASN A 31 -23.71 -7.75 1.78
CA ASN A 31 -23.76 -7.28 3.17
C ASN A 31 -22.97 -8.18 4.13
N LEU A 32 -21.64 -8.06 4.05
CA LEU A 32 -20.67 -8.82 4.83
C LEU A 32 -20.95 -8.81 6.34
N ASP A 33 -21.33 -7.67 6.90
CA ASP A 33 -21.59 -7.57 8.34
C ASP A 33 -22.78 -8.42 8.77
N ARG A 34 -23.85 -8.44 7.96
CA ARG A 34 -25.01 -9.31 8.21
C ARG A 34 -24.62 -10.78 8.11
N GLU A 35 -23.86 -11.14 7.08
CA GLU A 35 -23.39 -12.51 6.91
C GLU A 35 -22.54 -12.97 8.10
N VAL A 36 -21.59 -12.14 8.55
CA VAL A 36 -20.76 -12.44 9.73
C VAL A 36 -21.62 -12.58 10.99
N ALA A 37 -22.67 -11.77 11.15
CA ALA A 37 -23.57 -11.84 12.29
C ALA A 37 -24.45 -13.10 12.28
N GLU A 38 -24.97 -13.50 11.11
CA GLU A 38 -25.83 -14.68 10.95
C GLU A 38 -25.02 -16.00 10.95
N ASN A 39 -23.78 -15.97 10.45
CA ASN A 39 -22.90 -17.12 10.34
C ASN A 39 -21.50 -16.87 10.93
N PRO A 40 -21.34 -16.66 12.26
CA PRO A 40 -20.03 -16.35 12.85
C PRO A 40 -18.97 -17.41 12.57
N GLN A 41 -19.38 -18.68 12.43
CA GLN A 41 -18.49 -19.79 12.11
C GLN A 41 -17.79 -19.62 10.76
N ARG A 42 -18.38 -18.88 9.81
CA ARG A 42 -17.77 -18.60 8.50
C ARG A 42 -16.46 -17.83 8.62
N VAL A 43 -16.28 -17.02 9.66
CA VAL A 43 -15.05 -16.24 9.88
C VAL A 43 -14.16 -16.77 11.00
N VAL A 44 -14.57 -17.80 11.73
CA VAL A 44 -13.76 -18.36 12.83
C VAL A 44 -12.44 -18.93 12.31
N ASN A 45 -12.49 -19.70 11.20
CA ASN A 45 -11.30 -20.27 10.59
C ASN A 45 -10.40 -19.16 10.03
N PHE A 46 -10.97 -18.25 9.23
CA PHE A 46 -10.29 -17.05 8.74
C PHE A 46 -9.58 -16.27 9.86
N GLN A 47 -10.26 -15.99 10.98
CA GLN A 47 -9.66 -15.27 12.11
C GLN A 47 -8.56 -16.06 12.82
N SER A 48 -8.66 -17.38 12.85
CA SER A 48 -7.61 -18.24 13.39
C SER A 48 -6.37 -18.20 12.48
N GLU A 49 -6.55 -18.32 11.17
CA GLU A 49 -5.48 -18.26 10.19
C GLU A 49 -4.83 -16.87 10.13
N LEU A 50 -5.62 -15.81 10.22
CA LEU A 50 -5.13 -14.43 10.33
C LEU A 50 -4.11 -14.30 11.47
N LYS A 51 -4.39 -14.87 12.64
CA LYS A 51 -3.46 -14.83 13.79
C LYS A 51 -2.15 -15.55 13.51
N THR A 52 -2.18 -16.63 12.73
CA THR A 52 -0.99 -17.33 12.25
C THR A 52 -0.18 -16.43 11.34
N PHE A 53 -0.80 -15.86 10.30
CA PHE A 53 -0.13 -14.92 9.37
C PHE A 53 0.44 -13.70 10.09
N LEU A 54 -0.28 -13.11 11.04
CA LEU A 54 0.21 -11.98 11.86
C LEU A 54 1.44 -12.36 12.68
N SER A 55 1.44 -13.58 13.25
CA SER A 55 2.59 -14.10 13.99
C SER A 55 3.79 -14.29 13.07
N ASP A 56 3.58 -14.92 11.92
CA ASP A 56 4.65 -15.26 10.98
C ASP A 56 5.27 -14.02 10.33
N ALA A 57 4.47 -12.99 10.04
CA ALA A 57 4.95 -11.72 9.50
C ALA A 57 5.64 -10.86 10.56
N TYR A 58 5.09 -10.74 11.78
CA TYR A 58 5.46 -9.63 12.68
C TYR A 58 6.10 -10.04 14.02
N LYS A 59 6.17 -11.33 14.37
CA LYS A 59 6.81 -11.77 15.63
C LYS A 59 8.20 -12.38 15.47
N ASN A 60 8.61 -12.75 14.27
CA ASN A 60 9.95 -13.25 13.98
C ASN A 60 10.86 -12.09 13.52
N GLU A 61 12.17 -12.13 13.81
CA GLU A 61 13.11 -11.02 13.58
C GLU A 61 13.08 -10.45 12.14
N GLU A 62 12.99 -11.31 11.12
CA GLU A 62 12.91 -10.89 9.71
C GLU A 62 11.49 -10.96 9.11
N GLY A 63 10.55 -11.65 9.79
CA GLY A 63 9.21 -11.91 9.26
C GLY A 63 9.18 -12.84 8.03
N CYS A 64 8.06 -13.52 7.78
CA CYS A 64 7.85 -14.32 6.57
C CYS A 64 7.35 -13.42 5.42
N SER A 65 8.12 -13.30 4.32
CA SER A 65 7.76 -12.45 3.18
C SER A 65 6.40 -12.80 2.55
N GLN A 66 6.03 -14.08 2.50
CA GLN A 66 4.72 -14.53 2.02
C GLN A 66 3.61 -14.04 2.96
N ALA A 67 3.80 -14.17 4.28
CA ALA A 67 2.84 -13.67 5.27
C ALA A 67 2.69 -12.15 5.20
N HIS A 68 3.80 -11.41 5.05
CA HIS A 68 3.74 -9.97 4.78
C HIS A 68 2.91 -9.67 3.53
N ARG A 69 3.17 -10.39 2.44
CA ARG A 69 2.49 -10.16 1.16
C ARG A 69 0.98 -10.36 1.27
N VAL A 70 0.54 -11.46 1.86
CA VAL A 70 -0.88 -11.76 2.08
C VAL A 70 -1.56 -10.66 2.89
N LEU A 71 -0.96 -10.27 4.02
CA LEU A 71 -1.52 -9.23 4.89
C LEU A 71 -1.57 -7.86 4.20
N GLN A 72 -0.54 -7.50 3.44
CA GLN A 72 -0.49 -6.25 2.69
C GLN A 72 -1.47 -6.24 1.50
N ARG A 73 -1.72 -7.39 0.86
CA ARG A 73 -2.77 -7.53 -0.18
C ARG A 73 -4.17 -7.37 0.41
N ILE A 74 -4.43 -7.93 1.59
CA ILE A 74 -5.70 -7.73 2.31
C ILE A 74 -5.87 -6.24 2.68
N LEU A 75 -4.85 -5.62 3.29
CA LEU A 75 -4.89 -4.20 3.61
C LEU A 75 -5.15 -3.34 2.37
N TYR A 76 -4.47 -3.64 1.26
CA TYR A 76 -4.66 -2.92 0.01
C TYR A 76 -6.09 -3.03 -0.48
N ARG A 77 -6.68 -4.24 -0.51
CA ARG A 77 -8.08 -4.44 -0.93
C ARG A 77 -9.08 -3.72 -0.04
N ILE A 78 -8.84 -3.62 1.28
CA ILE A 78 -9.68 -2.82 2.17
C ILE A 78 -9.49 -1.32 1.90
N ASN A 79 -8.25 -0.87 1.72
CA ASN A 79 -7.93 0.54 1.46
C ASN A 79 -8.42 1.01 0.10
N ARG A 80 -8.45 0.12 -0.90
CA ARG A 80 -9.01 0.33 -2.24
C ARG A 80 -10.42 0.92 -2.18
N LEU A 81 -11.25 0.44 -1.25
CA LEU A 81 -12.65 0.89 -1.08
C LEU A 81 -12.76 2.39 -0.73
N LYS A 82 -11.68 3.02 -0.25
CA LYS A 82 -11.66 4.45 0.08
C LYS A 82 -11.48 5.35 -1.14
N LEU A 83 -11.14 4.77 -2.29
CA LEU A 83 -10.94 5.47 -3.55
C LEU A 83 -11.96 4.98 -4.56
N PHE A 84 -12.34 5.84 -5.51
CA PHE A 84 -13.25 5.46 -6.60
C PHE A 84 -12.46 5.10 -7.86
N TRP A 85 -12.65 3.88 -8.35
CA TRP A 85 -11.90 3.28 -9.45
C TRP A 85 -12.67 3.25 -10.78
N TYR A 86 -13.86 3.84 -10.84
CA TYR A 86 -14.75 3.83 -12.02
C TYR A 86 -15.08 2.41 -12.52
N ASP A 87 -15.17 1.46 -11.59
CA ASP A 87 -15.61 0.08 -11.78
C ASP A 87 -17.05 -0.12 -11.25
N SER A 88 -17.50 -1.39 -11.14
CA SER A 88 -18.85 -1.69 -10.67
C SER A 88 -19.09 -1.13 -9.27
N LEU A 89 -20.24 -0.49 -9.05
CA LEU A 89 -20.64 0.01 -7.72
C LEU A 89 -20.81 -1.13 -6.69
N GLU A 90 -21.06 -2.35 -7.16
CA GLU A 90 -21.12 -3.55 -6.31
C GLU A 90 -19.77 -3.84 -5.61
N ASN A 91 -18.66 -3.36 -6.17
CA ASN A 91 -17.34 -3.51 -5.53
C ASN A 91 -17.19 -2.69 -4.24
N TYR A 92 -18.12 -1.75 -3.96
CA TYR A 92 -18.11 -0.88 -2.79
C TYR A 92 -19.16 -1.27 -1.74
N SER A 93 -19.94 -2.34 -1.98
CA SER A 93 -21.06 -2.72 -1.11
C SER A 93 -20.71 -2.96 0.36
N ASN A 94 -19.42 -3.18 0.66
CA ASN A 94 -18.91 -3.42 2.00
C ASN A 94 -17.99 -2.29 2.52
N GLU A 95 -17.97 -1.10 1.90
CA GLU A 95 -17.07 0.01 2.29
C GLU A 95 -17.24 0.49 3.74
N ASP A 96 -18.46 0.38 4.29
CA ASP A 96 -18.81 0.73 5.67
C ASP A 96 -18.78 -0.48 6.64
N SER A 97 -18.27 -1.63 6.21
CA SER A 97 -18.27 -2.85 7.04
C SER A 97 -17.45 -2.70 8.33
N SER A 98 -18.10 -2.99 9.45
CA SER A 98 -17.48 -3.08 10.78
C SER A 98 -16.51 -4.25 10.90
N PHE A 99 -16.77 -5.34 10.19
CA PHE A 99 -15.83 -6.46 10.07
C PHE A 99 -14.54 -6.03 9.37
N LEU A 100 -14.62 -5.38 8.20
CA LEU A 100 -13.43 -4.91 7.48
C LEU A 100 -12.67 -3.84 8.28
N PHE A 101 -13.38 -2.97 8.99
CA PHE A 101 -12.75 -2.00 9.89
C PHE A 101 -11.93 -2.69 10.99
N SER A 102 -12.51 -3.70 11.64
CA SER A 102 -11.85 -4.48 12.69
C SER A 102 -10.61 -5.21 12.15
N LEU A 103 -10.77 -5.89 11.00
CA LEU A 103 -9.69 -6.61 10.33
C LEU A 103 -8.53 -5.67 9.96
N ARG A 104 -8.82 -4.55 9.31
CA ARG A 104 -7.81 -3.53 8.98
C ARG A 104 -7.10 -3.05 10.23
N SER A 105 -7.85 -2.74 11.29
CA SER A 105 -7.26 -2.26 12.54
C SER A 105 -6.34 -3.30 13.18
N GLU A 106 -6.67 -4.60 13.10
CA GLU A 106 -5.85 -5.67 13.67
C GLU A 106 -4.51 -5.79 12.91
N ILE A 107 -4.56 -5.82 11.58
CA ILE A 107 -3.36 -5.92 10.74
C ILE A 107 -2.49 -4.66 10.88
N GLU A 108 -3.08 -3.46 10.78
CA GLU A 108 -2.35 -2.19 10.93
C GLU A 108 -1.65 -2.08 12.30
N LYS A 109 -2.31 -2.50 13.39
CA LYS A 109 -1.70 -2.45 14.73
C LYS A 109 -0.49 -3.37 14.84
N ALA A 110 -0.61 -4.61 14.36
CA ALA A 110 0.49 -5.56 14.40
C ALA A 110 1.67 -5.08 13.53
N TRP A 111 1.38 -4.64 12.30
CA TRP A 111 2.37 -4.13 11.37
C TRP A 111 3.10 -2.89 11.91
N GLN A 112 2.36 -1.88 12.39
CA GLN A 112 2.98 -0.66 12.93
C GLN A 112 3.80 -0.94 14.19
N GLY A 113 3.36 -1.86 15.06
CA GLY A 113 4.16 -2.29 16.20
C GLY A 113 5.48 -2.95 15.80
N TRP A 114 5.47 -3.75 14.72
CA TRP A 114 6.69 -4.32 14.14
C TRP A 114 7.57 -3.26 13.48
N GLU A 115 7.02 -2.32 12.71
CA GLU A 115 7.80 -1.22 12.10
C GLU A 115 8.48 -0.35 13.16
N GLU A 116 7.75 0.04 14.20
CA GLU A 116 8.29 0.83 15.31
C GLU A 116 9.42 0.09 16.04
N GLY A 117 9.32 -1.23 16.20
CA GLY A 117 10.36 -2.05 16.80
C GLY A 117 11.62 -2.17 15.94
N ASN A 118 11.49 -2.04 14.62
CA ASN A 118 12.59 -2.13 13.65
C ASN A 118 13.13 -0.76 13.21
N CYS A 119 12.43 0.33 13.53
CA CYS A 119 12.85 1.68 13.19
C CYS A 119 14.00 2.16 14.09
N ILE A 120 15.12 2.53 13.46
CA ILE A 120 16.22 3.18 14.16
C ILE A 120 15.87 4.66 14.37
N TYR A 121 15.35 4.99 15.55
CA TYR A 121 15.07 6.39 15.90
C TYR A 121 16.39 7.17 16.06
N ARG A 122 16.68 8.07 15.13
CA ARG A 122 17.77 9.05 15.29
C ARG A 122 17.19 10.34 15.86
N LYS A 123 17.61 10.71 17.07
CA LYS A 123 17.37 12.06 17.57
C LYS A 123 18.14 13.05 16.70
N ALA A 124 17.43 13.82 15.89
CA ALA A 124 17.99 15.01 15.28
C ALA A 124 18.30 16.02 16.40
N GLY A 125 19.57 16.45 16.51
CA GLY A 125 19.94 17.48 17.47
C GLY A 125 19.28 18.82 17.12
N ASN A 126 19.59 19.35 15.93
CA ASN A 126 18.91 20.50 15.34
C ASN A 126 18.07 20.03 14.16
N LEU A 127 16.74 20.03 14.32
CA LEU A 127 15.79 19.58 13.28
C LEU A 127 15.92 20.40 11.99
N GLN A 128 16.06 21.72 12.09
CA GLN A 128 16.17 22.58 10.91
C GLN A 128 17.45 22.28 10.12
N ALA A 129 18.57 22.08 10.82
CA ALA A 129 19.82 21.68 10.18
C ALA A 129 19.67 20.30 9.52
N ALA A 130 19.05 19.32 10.20
CA ALA A 130 18.79 18.00 9.65
C ALA A 130 17.94 18.05 8.38
N LEU A 131 16.85 18.85 8.36
CA LEU A 131 16.02 19.05 7.17
C LEU A 131 16.79 19.73 6.04
N HIS A 132 17.59 20.75 6.34
CA HIS A 132 18.44 21.37 5.31
C HIS A 132 19.47 20.40 4.73
N ASP A 133 20.02 19.51 5.55
CA ASP A 133 20.97 18.51 5.09
C ASP A 133 20.29 17.43 4.24
N CYS A 134 19.06 17.00 4.58
CA CYS A 134 18.23 16.15 3.72
C CYS A 134 17.98 16.82 2.36
N VAL A 135 17.54 18.09 2.33
CA VAL A 135 17.30 18.82 1.07
C VAL A 135 18.57 18.91 0.22
N LYS A 136 19.75 19.14 0.82
CA LYS A 136 21.01 19.16 0.08
C LYS A 136 21.32 17.79 -0.53
N GLN A 137 21.07 16.70 0.21
CA GLN A 137 21.25 15.34 -0.28
C GLN A 137 20.29 15.02 -1.42
N ASP A 138 19.04 15.47 -1.35
CA ASP A 138 18.02 15.23 -2.37
C ASP A 138 18.28 16.02 -3.68
N LEU A 139 18.88 17.21 -3.58
CA LEU A 139 19.19 18.05 -4.74
C LEU A 139 20.38 17.55 -5.57
N ASP A 140 21.35 16.89 -4.94
CA ASP A 140 22.53 16.33 -5.60
C ASP A 140 22.93 14.98 -4.96
N PRO A 141 22.09 13.93 -5.13
CA PRO A 141 22.34 12.66 -4.49
C PRO A 141 23.48 11.93 -5.19
N ASP A 142 24.40 11.36 -4.40
CA ASP A 142 25.37 10.39 -4.92
C ASP A 142 24.62 9.23 -5.59
N PRO A 143 25.01 8.81 -6.82
CA PRO A 143 24.33 7.73 -7.50
C PRO A 143 24.35 6.44 -6.68
N SER A 144 23.18 5.94 -6.30
CA SER A 144 23.07 4.66 -5.62
C SER A 144 23.44 3.50 -6.57
N PRO A 145 23.92 2.36 -6.05
CA PRO A 145 24.14 1.16 -6.86
C PRO A 145 22.91 0.77 -7.68
N ASP A 146 21.73 0.86 -7.10
CA ASP A 146 20.45 0.56 -7.75
C ASP A 146 20.11 1.60 -8.82
N GLY A 147 20.32 2.89 -8.54
CA GLY A 147 20.15 3.95 -9.53
C GLY A 147 21.09 3.79 -10.72
N LEU A 148 22.34 3.38 -10.49
CA LEU A 148 23.30 3.05 -11.53
C LEU A 148 22.92 1.79 -12.30
N PHE A 149 22.31 0.80 -11.65
CA PHE A 149 21.77 -0.38 -12.33
C PHE A 149 20.60 0.00 -13.24
N ILE A 150 19.61 0.74 -12.71
CA ILE A 150 18.45 1.21 -13.48
C ILE A 150 18.91 2.04 -14.68
N ARG A 151 19.84 2.98 -14.46
CA ARG A 151 20.32 3.88 -15.53
C ARG A 151 21.13 3.15 -16.61
N ASN A 152 22.06 2.27 -16.22
CA ASN A 152 23.09 1.78 -17.13
C ASN A 152 22.92 0.31 -17.56
N LYS A 153 22.10 -0.48 -16.85
CA LYS A 153 22.08 -1.94 -16.99
C LYS A 153 20.69 -2.55 -17.12
N ILE A 154 19.62 -1.82 -16.83
CA ILE A 154 18.27 -2.38 -16.88
C ILE A 154 17.93 -2.81 -18.31
N SER A 155 17.38 -4.01 -18.45
CA SER A 155 16.83 -4.46 -19.72
C SER A 155 15.44 -3.85 -19.94
N LYS A 156 14.94 -3.88 -21.18
CA LYS A 156 13.53 -3.49 -21.45
C LYS A 156 12.56 -4.27 -20.57
N ALA A 157 12.75 -5.58 -20.43
CA ALA A 157 11.90 -6.42 -19.59
C ALA A 157 12.00 -6.04 -18.11
N GLY A 158 13.21 -5.73 -17.62
CA GLY A 158 13.41 -5.24 -16.25
C GLY A 158 12.74 -3.89 -16.01
N TYR A 159 12.79 -2.98 -16.98
CA TYR A 159 12.11 -1.69 -16.90
C TYR A 159 10.59 -1.86 -16.91
N GLN A 160 10.05 -2.71 -17.79
CA GLN A 160 8.63 -3.07 -17.78
C GLN A 160 8.20 -3.69 -16.45
N HIS A 161 9.04 -4.52 -15.82
CA HIS A 161 8.74 -5.06 -14.50
C HIS A 161 8.71 -3.96 -13.41
N LEU A 162 9.66 -3.02 -13.45
CA LEU A 162 9.67 -1.85 -12.56
C LEU A 162 8.41 -0.99 -12.75
N LEU A 163 8.01 -0.74 -14.01
CA LEU A 163 6.77 -0.03 -14.31
C LEU A 163 5.53 -0.79 -13.82
N ALA A 164 5.53 -2.11 -13.95
CA ALA A 164 4.40 -2.94 -13.52
C ALA A 164 4.18 -2.84 -12.01
N ILE A 165 5.23 -2.98 -11.19
CA ILE A 165 5.09 -2.91 -9.74
C ILE A 165 4.78 -1.49 -9.24
N THR A 166 5.29 -0.45 -9.92
CA THR A 166 5.03 0.95 -9.55
C THR A 166 3.68 1.48 -10.05
N SER A 167 3.05 0.80 -11.02
CA SER A 167 1.74 1.20 -11.57
C SER A 167 0.62 1.26 -10.54
N LEU A 168 0.74 0.48 -9.46
CA LEU A 168 -0.29 0.41 -8.42
C LEU A 168 -0.46 1.75 -7.68
N ASP A 169 0.61 2.55 -7.58
CA ASP A 169 0.57 3.91 -7.03
C ASP A 169 0.54 4.96 -8.14
N GLY A 170 1.36 4.79 -9.19
CA GLY A 170 1.49 5.78 -10.28
C GLY A 170 0.19 6.06 -11.04
N LEU A 171 -0.71 5.07 -11.17
CA LEU A 171 -2.01 5.27 -11.84
C LEU A 171 -3.05 5.99 -10.96
N VAL A 172 -2.83 6.06 -9.64
CA VAL A 172 -3.73 6.72 -8.68
C VAL A 172 -3.03 7.83 -7.88
N GLU A 173 -1.92 8.34 -8.41
CA GLU A 173 -1.06 9.32 -7.76
C GLU A 173 -1.84 10.49 -7.13
N ALA A 174 -1.39 10.85 -5.93
CA ALA A 174 -1.92 11.90 -5.04
C ALA A 174 -3.35 11.68 -4.51
N SER A 175 -3.98 10.53 -4.76
CA SER A 175 -5.35 10.28 -4.28
C SER A 175 -5.45 10.29 -2.76
N GLN A 176 -4.43 9.78 -2.05
CA GLN A 176 -4.39 9.74 -0.58
C GLN A 176 -4.21 11.13 0.04
N LEU A 177 -3.54 12.07 -0.65
CA LEU A 177 -3.37 13.45 -0.18
C LEU A 177 -4.71 14.17 -0.02
N SER A 178 -5.69 13.86 -0.87
CA SER A 178 -7.06 14.43 -0.76
C SER A 178 -7.69 14.20 0.61
N ARG A 179 -7.33 13.09 1.26
CA ARG A 179 -7.85 12.67 2.56
C ARG A 179 -7.32 13.54 3.70
N MET A 180 -6.21 14.24 3.48
CA MET A 180 -5.60 15.15 4.45
C MET A 180 -6.13 16.58 4.39
N LEU A 181 -6.91 16.93 3.36
CA LEU A 181 -7.36 18.29 3.13
C LEU A 181 -8.57 18.73 3.99
N GLY A 182 -9.29 17.81 4.63
CA GLY A 182 -10.39 18.16 5.52
C GLY A 182 -9.94 18.71 6.88
N GLY A 183 -10.46 19.86 7.31
CA GLY A 183 -10.17 20.45 8.63
C GLY A 183 -10.23 21.97 8.66
N VAL A 184 -9.68 22.57 9.72
CA VAL A 184 -9.51 24.03 9.84
C VAL A 184 -8.34 24.48 8.97
N GLY A 185 -8.60 25.41 8.05
CA GLY A 185 -7.58 25.92 7.13
C GLY A 185 -6.46 26.68 7.85
N ASN A 186 -5.23 26.43 7.42
CA ASN A 186 -4.02 27.16 7.80
C ASN A 186 -3.03 27.17 6.63
N GLU A 187 -1.84 27.74 6.82
CA GLU A 187 -0.80 27.81 5.78
C GLU A 187 -0.38 26.42 5.28
N VAL A 188 -0.23 25.45 6.18
CA VAL A 188 0.10 24.06 5.83
C VAL A 188 -1.01 23.45 4.95
N GLN A 189 -2.26 23.62 5.35
CA GLN A 189 -3.43 23.12 4.60
C GLN A 189 -3.52 23.73 3.20
N THR A 190 -3.18 25.01 3.09
CA THR A 190 -3.15 25.74 1.81
C THR A 190 -2.03 25.20 0.91
N MET A 191 -0.87 24.90 1.49
CA MET A 191 0.24 24.28 0.76
C MET A 191 -0.09 22.86 0.28
N LEU A 192 -0.68 22.02 1.14
CA LEU A 192 -1.13 20.67 0.73
C LEU A 192 -2.18 20.74 -0.39
N THR A 193 -3.10 21.70 -0.32
CA THR A 193 -4.09 21.92 -1.38
C THR A 193 -3.43 22.30 -2.70
N ARG A 194 -2.40 23.15 -2.65
CA ARG A 194 -1.62 23.53 -3.83
C ARG A 194 -0.89 22.33 -4.43
N ILE A 195 -0.25 21.50 -3.60
CA ILE A 195 0.40 20.26 -4.06
C ILE A 195 -0.64 19.38 -4.75
N LEU A 196 -1.77 19.08 -4.11
CA LEU A 196 -2.83 18.27 -4.74
C LEU A 196 -3.28 18.85 -6.09
N TRP A 197 -3.44 20.16 -6.18
CA TRP A 197 -3.83 20.83 -7.42
C TRP A 197 -2.80 20.68 -8.54
N GLU A 198 -1.51 20.74 -8.20
CA GLU A 198 -0.40 20.50 -9.13
C GLU A 198 -0.42 19.04 -9.62
N GLU A 199 -0.51 18.06 -8.72
CA GLU A 199 -0.60 16.62 -9.02
C GLU A 199 -1.79 16.26 -9.92
N TYR A 200 -2.91 16.97 -9.75
CA TYR A 200 -4.13 16.83 -10.57
C TYR A 200 -4.08 17.62 -11.88
N GLY A 201 -2.89 18.03 -12.32
CA GLY A 201 -2.69 18.71 -13.61
C GLY A 201 -3.38 20.07 -13.67
N SER A 202 -3.56 20.72 -12.52
CA SER A 202 -4.37 21.93 -12.38
C SER A 202 -5.79 21.76 -12.96
N GLY A 203 -6.41 20.61 -12.69
CA GLY A 203 -7.76 20.28 -13.14
C GLY A 203 -7.87 19.89 -14.63
N LYS A 204 -6.75 19.80 -15.35
CA LYS A 204 -6.72 19.33 -16.74
C LYS A 204 -6.30 17.87 -16.75
N PHE A 205 -7.23 16.98 -17.11
CA PHE A 205 -6.97 15.53 -17.13
C PHE A 205 -5.72 15.18 -17.93
N SER A 206 -5.52 15.79 -19.11
CA SER A 206 -4.32 15.57 -19.95
C SER A 206 -2.98 15.98 -19.32
N ARG A 207 -3.01 16.61 -18.14
CA ARG A 207 -1.84 17.05 -17.37
C ARG A 207 -1.75 16.39 -16.00
N LYS A 208 -2.73 15.56 -15.63
CA LYS A 208 -2.65 14.79 -14.37
C LYS A 208 -1.44 13.87 -14.47
N HIS A 209 -0.66 13.77 -13.41
CA HIS A 209 0.57 12.97 -13.45
C HIS A 209 0.29 11.50 -13.77
N SER A 210 -0.80 10.92 -13.25
CA SER A 210 -1.23 9.56 -13.61
C SER A 210 -1.58 9.39 -15.11
N THR A 211 -1.96 10.46 -15.82
CA THR A 211 -2.17 10.42 -17.28
C THR A 211 -0.83 10.31 -18.02
N HIS A 212 0.22 10.98 -17.52
CA HIS A 212 1.58 10.79 -18.03
C HIS A 212 2.12 9.39 -17.72
N PHE A 213 1.82 8.85 -16.53
CA PHE A 213 2.18 7.48 -16.17
C PHE A 213 1.49 6.44 -17.07
N SER A 214 0.19 6.62 -17.34
CA SER A 214 -0.58 5.81 -18.29
C SER A 214 0.05 5.80 -19.68
N ALA A 215 0.43 6.97 -20.20
CA ALA A 215 1.09 7.08 -21.51
C ALA A 215 2.46 6.37 -21.52
N MET A 216 3.23 6.46 -20.44
CA MET A 216 4.51 5.76 -20.31
C MET A 216 4.35 4.23 -20.36
N LEU A 217 3.30 3.69 -19.72
CA LEU A 217 2.97 2.26 -19.81
C LEU A 217 2.63 1.86 -21.25
N GLU A 218 1.77 2.64 -21.91
CA GLU A 218 1.33 2.40 -23.29
C GLU A 218 2.49 2.44 -24.29
N ASP A 219 3.39 3.43 -24.16
CA ASP A 219 4.62 3.55 -24.97
C ASP A 219 5.57 2.37 -24.74
N CYS A 220 5.53 1.75 -23.55
CA CYS A 220 6.24 0.52 -23.24
C CYS A 220 5.51 -0.75 -23.69
N GLY A 221 4.33 -0.64 -24.31
CA GLY A 221 3.50 -1.76 -24.75
C GLY A 221 2.86 -2.53 -23.58
N MET A 222 2.52 -1.83 -22.51
CA MET A 222 1.95 -2.38 -21.27
C MET A 222 0.46 -2.01 -21.14
N ASP A 223 -0.27 -2.76 -20.29
CA ASP A 223 -1.67 -2.44 -19.93
C ASP A 223 -1.67 -1.29 -18.92
N SER A 224 -2.37 -0.20 -19.27
CA SER A 224 -2.49 1.00 -18.44
C SER A 224 -3.69 0.97 -17.49
N LYS A 225 -4.46 -0.13 -17.45
CA LYS A 225 -5.56 -0.29 -16.50
C LYS A 225 -5.05 -0.33 -15.06
N PRO A 226 -5.72 0.37 -14.13
CA PRO A 226 -5.43 0.22 -12.71
C PRO A 226 -5.47 -1.25 -12.28
N GLU A 227 -4.54 -1.62 -11.41
CA GLU A 227 -4.43 -2.98 -10.82
C GLU A 227 -4.13 -4.12 -11.82
N ALA A 228 -3.86 -3.84 -13.10
CA ALA A 228 -3.54 -4.88 -14.11
C ALA A 228 -2.35 -5.78 -13.71
N TYR A 229 -1.44 -5.25 -12.87
CA TYR A 229 -0.23 -5.93 -12.42
C TYR A 229 -0.22 -6.23 -10.92
N PHE A 230 -1.38 -6.20 -10.25
CA PHE A 230 -1.48 -6.41 -8.80
C PHE A 230 -0.76 -7.68 -8.31
N ASP A 231 -0.83 -8.76 -9.10
CA ASP A 231 -0.20 -10.04 -8.76
C ASP A 231 1.33 -10.07 -8.90
N LEU A 232 1.95 -9.04 -9.48
CA LEU A 232 3.40 -8.89 -9.55
C LEU A 232 3.97 -8.07 -8.40
N VAL A 233 3.13 -7.34 -7.67
CA VAL A 233 3.59 -6.36 -6.69
C VAL A 233 4.15 -7.09 -5.45
N PRO A 234 5.39 -6.78 -5.04
CA PRO A 234 5.99 -7.32 -3.84
C PRO A 234 5.42 -6.65 -2.58
N TRP A 235 5.56 -7.28 -1.42
CA TRP A 235 4.91 -6.81 -0.19
C TRP A 235 5.45 -5.45 0.26
N GLU A 236 6.71 -5.14 -0.03
CA GLU A 236 7.36 -3.87 0.29
C GLU A 236 6.69 -2.70 -0.42
N VAL A 237 6.34 -2.88 -1.71
CA VAL A 237 5.64 -1.84 -2.49
C VAL A 237 4.20 -1.68 -1.99
N LEU A 238 3.52 -2.79 -1.66
CA LEU A 238 2.18 -2.73 -1.05
C LEU A 238 2.21 -2.05 0.32
N ALA A 239 3.25 -2.30 1.12
CA ALA A 239 3.45 -1.65 2.42
C ALA A 239 3.60 -0.14 2.27
N VAL A 240 4.36 0.36 1.29
CA VAL A 240 4.45 1.81 1.01
C VAL A 240 3.08 2.43 0.70
N ILE A 241 2.29 1.76 -0.14
CA ILE A 241 0.94 2.24 -0.51
C ILE A 241 0.01 2.23 0.71
N ASN A 242 -0.02 1.12 1.45
CA ASN A 242 -0.85 0.98 2.65
C ASN A 242 -0.43 1.95 3.77
N HIS A 243 0.86 2.26 3.87
CA HIS A 243 1.39 3.22 4.84
C HIS A 243 0.84 4.63 4.52
N SER A 244 0.79 5.00 3.24
CA SER A 244 0.19 6.25 2.80
C SER A 244 -1.28 6.37 3.23
N PHE A 245 -2.07 5.29 3.10
CA PHE A 245 -3.45 5.24 3.63
C PHE A 245 -3.50 5.32 5.16
N TYR A 246 -2.63 4.61 5.87
CA TYR A 246 -2.56 4.63 7.33
C TYR A 246 -2.29 6.05 7.86
N LEU A 247 -1.36 6.75 7.23
CA LEU A 247 -1.01 8.12 7.57
C LEU A 247 -2.13 9.13 7.19
N SER A 248 -2.76 8.96 6.03
CA SER A 248 -3.74 9.93 5.52
C SER A 248 -5.13 9.82 6.18
N GLU A 249 -5.53 8.61 6.58
CA GLU A 249 -6.86 8.39 7.19
C GLU A 249 -6.90 8.71 8.69
N GLN A 250 -5.77 8.56 9.40
CA GLN A 250 -5.73 8.76 10.84
C GLN A 250 -5.08 10.11 11.19
N LYS A 251 -5.89 11.08 11.62
CA LYS A 251 -5.40 12.46 11.89
C LYS A 251 -4.34 12.55 12.99
N LYS A 252 -4.25 11.56 13.88
CA LYS A 252 -3.14 11.43 14.85
C LYS A 252 -1.76 11.35 14.15
N ASN A 253 -1.73 10.89 12.89
CA ASN A 253 -0.53 10.71 12.08
C ASN A 253 -0.22 11.93 11.20
N PHE A 254 -0.94 13.05 11.34
CA PHE A 254 -0.77 14.20 10.46
C PHE A 254 0.68 14.67 10.33
N LEU A 255 1.40 14.79 11.45
CA LEU A 255 2.80 15.21 11.42
C LEU A 255 3.73 14.16 10.77
N ARG A 256 3.40 12.86 10.86
CA ARG A 256 4.12 11.78 10.15
C ARG A 256 3.86 11.81 8.64
N TYR A 257 2.74 12.37 8.19
CA TYR A 257 2.44 12.55 6.77
C TYR A 257 3.09 13.80 6.19
N ILE A 258 3.25 14.85 7.01
CA ILE A 258 3.93 16.09 6.59
C ILE A 258 5.44 15.89 6.44
N GLY A 259 6.06 15.12 7.34
CA GLY A 259 7.47 14.76 7.27
C GLY A 259 7.72 13.70 6.22
#